data_AF-A0A0V8JHW9-F1
#
_entry.id   AF-A0A0V8JHW9-F1
#
_cell.length_a   1.000
_cell.length_b   1.000
_cell.length_c   1.000
_cell.angle_alpha   90.00
_cell.angle_beta   90.00
_cell.angle_gamma   90.00
#
_symmetry.space_group_name_H-M   'P 1'
#
loop_
_entity.id
_entity.type
_entity.pdbx_description
1 polymer ?
#
loop_
_entity_poly.entity_id
_entity_poly.type
_entity_poly.pdbx_seq_one_letter_code
_entity_poly.pdbx_strand_id
1 'polypeptide(L)'
;MVETLRKLSFKLDCQLDSIGCQAEILSDVKTLLYHLKEDMDKAVHIGEERAYYHEHHRMVRVLAELMHFTVKELNKDYEDAHCISGKLYAKITGKEGDQDNE
;
A
#
# COMPACT_ATOMS: atom_id res chain seq x y z
N MET A 1 -20.24 15.81 20.99
CA MET A 1 -18.88 16.16 20.52
C MET A 1 -17.86 15.02 20.66
N VAL A 2 -17.81 14.28 21.78
CA VAL A 2 -16.84 13.16 21.98
C VAL A 2 -17.03 11.99 21.00
N GLU A 3 -18.27 11.70 20.60
CA GLU A 3 -18.56 10.64 19.62
C GLU A 3 -17.93 10.87 18.24
N THR A 4 -17.70 12.12 17.84
CA THR A 4 -17.13 12.44 16.53
C THR A 4 -15.62 12.22 16.51
N LEU A 5 -14.92 12.68 17.55
CA LEU A 5 -13.48 12.46 17.71
C LEU A 5 -13.16 10.97 17.85
N ARG A 6 -13.89 10.25 18.71
CA ARG A 6 -13.71 8.82 18.89
C ARG A 6 -13.93 8.04 17.59
N LYS A 7 -14.96 8.38 16.82
CA LYS A 7 -15.24 7.77 15.51
C LYS A 7 -14.14 8.09 14.48
N LEU A 8 -13.63 9.31 14.44
CA LEU A 8 -12.54 9.70 13.54
C LEU A 8 -11.24 8.98 13.91
N SER A 9 -10.87 8.93 15.20
CA SER A 9 -9.70 8.19 15.67
C SER A 9 -9.81 6.69 15.35
N PHE A 10 -10.96 6.07 15.60
CA PHE A 10 -11.17 4.66 15.26
C PHE A 10 -11.04 4.41 13.75
N LYS A 11 -11.62 5.28 12.91
CA LYS A 11 -11.47 5.16 11.45
C LYS A 11 -10.03 5.32 11.00
N LEU A 12 -9.29 6.27 11.60
CA LEU A 12 -7.87 6.47 11.29
C LEU A 12 -7.05 5.24 11.63
N ASP A 13 -7.29 4.65 12.81
CA ASP A 13 -6.64 3.42 13.27
C ASP A 13 -6.86 2.27 12.27
N CYS A 14 -8.11 2.02 11.86
CA CYS A 14 -8.41 1.00 10.86
C CYS A 14 -7.72 1.26 9.50
N GLN A 15 -7.59 2.52 9.08
CA GLN A 15 -6.90 2.85 7.83
C GLN A 15 -5.39 2.63 7.94
N LEU A 16 -4.79 3.00 9.08
CA LEU A 16 -3.37 2.75 9.34
C LEU A 16 -3.05 1.25 9.40
N ASP A 17 -3.92 0.45 10.00
CA ASP A 17 -3.79 -1.01 9.98
C ASP A 17 -3.83 -1.58 8.56
N SER A 18 -4.78 -1.13 7.73
CA SER A 18 -4.89 -1.54 6.32
C SER A 18 -3.63 -1.19 5.51
N ILE A 19 -3.13 0.05 5.67
CA ILE A 19 -1.86 0.52 5.10
C ILE A 19 -0.70 -0.36 5.55
N GLY A 20 -0.65 -0.72 6.84
CA GLY A 20 0.36 -1.61 7.41
C GLY A 20 0.36 -2.97 6.73
N CYS A 21 -0.80 -3.62 6.61
CA CYS A 21 -0.94 -4.91 5.92
C CYS A 21 -0.52 -4.84 4.45
N GLN A 22 -0.89 -3.78 3.73
CA GLN A 22 -0.50 -3.60 2.33
C GLN A 22 1.02 -3.38 2.19
N ALA A 23 1.64 -2.64 3.11
CA ALA A 23 3.08 -2.45 3.13
C ALA A 23 3.83 -3.78 3.39
N GLU A 24 3.31 -4.63 4.25
CA GLU A 24 3.82 -6.00 4.46
C GLU A 24 3.73 -6.83 3.18
N ILE A 25 2.57 -6.83 2.49
CA ILE A 25 2.40 -7.53 1.20
C ILE A 25 3.41 -7.03 0.17
N LEU A 26 3.65 -5.72 0.06
CA LEU A 26 4.65 -5.18 -0.86
C LEU A 26 6.08 -5.58 -0.47
N SER A 27 6.37 -5.71 0.82
CA SER A 27 7.66 -6.24 1.30
C SER A 27 7.86 -7.70 0.91
N ASP A 28 6.81 -8.51 0.98
CA ASP A 28 6.83 -9.91 0.54
C ASP A 28 7.02 -10.01 -0.98
N VAL A 29 6.29 -9.20 -1.76
CA VAL A 29 6.46 -9.12 -3.23
C VAL A 29 7.90 -8.74 -3.59
N LYS A 30 8.49 -7.76 -2.89
CA LYS A 30 9.88 -7.36 -3.07
C LYS A 30 10.83 -8.54 -2.81
N THR A 31 10.60 -9.31 -1.76
CA THR A 31 11.41 -10.49 -1.43
C THR A 31 11.30 -11.56 -2.53
N LEU A 32 10.10 -11.83 -3.02
CA LEU A 32 9.87 -12.78 -4.13
C LEU A 32 10.54 -12.31 -5.43
N LEU A 33 10.53 -11.00 -5.72
CA LEU A 33 11.24 -10.45 -6.88
C LEU A 33 12.76 -10.60 -6.75
N TYR A 34 13.34 -10.46 -5.55
CA TYR A 34 14.76 -10.72 -5.34
C TYR A 34 15.13 -12.17 -5.62
N HIS A 35 14.35 -13.13 -5.09
CA HIS A 35 14.59 -14.55 -5.36
C HIS A 35 14.45 -14.88 -6.84
N LEU A 36 13.41 -14.35 -7.50
CA LEU A 36 13.22 -14.53 -8.93
C LEU A 36 14.42 -14.00 -9.73
N LYS A 37 14.96 -12.84 -9.35
CA LYS A 37 16.18 -12.29 -9.98
C LYS A 37 17.37 -13.22 -9.77
N GLU A 38 17.61 -13.69 -8.54
CA GLU A 38 18.72 -14.61 -8.24
C GLU A 38 18.62 -15.91 -9.05
N ASP A 39 17.41 -16.44 -9.22
CA ASP A 39 17.19 -17.66 -9.98
C ASP A 39 17.39 -17.44 -11.49
N MET A 40 16.96 -16.30 -12.01
CA MET A 40 17.27 -15.88 -13.39
C MET A 40 18.78 -15.72 -13.61
N ASP A 41 19.49 -15.07 -12.67
CA ASP A 41 20.94 -14.88 -12.73
C ASP A 41 21.68 -16.23 -12.72
N LYS A 42 21.24 -17.18 -11.90
CA LYS A 42 21.76 -18.57 -11.90
C LYS A 42 21.50 -19.28 -13.22
N ALA A 43 20.28 -19.20 -13.76
CA ALA A 43 19.91 -19.84 -15.03
C ALA A 43 20.78 -19.33 -16.19
N VAL A 44 21.07 -18.02 -16.22
CA VAL A 44 21.99 -17.43 -17.19
C VAL A 44 23.41 -17.94 -16.99
N HIS A 45 23.88 -18.07 -15.74
CA HIS A 45 25.23 -18.56 -15.45
C HIS A 45 25.47 -20.00 -15.91
N ILE A 46 24.44 -20.85 -15.83
CA ILE A 46 24.51 -22.26 -16.26
C ILE A 46 24.06 -22.49 -17.72
N GLY A 47 23.59 -21.44 -18.41
CA GLY A 47 23.17 -21.48 -19.82
C GLY A 47 21.81 -22.15 -20.06
N GLU A 48 20.92 -22.13 -19.06
CA GLU A 48 19.59 -22.77 -19.11
C GLU A 48 18.43 -21.76 -19.19
N GLU A 49 18.69 -20.49 -19.49
CA GLU A 49 17.71 -19.41 -19.43
C GLU A 49 16.44 -19.66 -20.25
N ARG A 50 16.54 -20.43 -21.36
CA ARG A 50 15.38 -20.81 -22.18
C ARG A 50 14.44 -21.79 -21.48
N ALA A 51 14.96 -22.71 -20.68
CA ALA A 51 14.15 -23.72 -19.99
C ALA A 51 13.27 -23.07 -18.91
N TYR A 52 13.78 -22.02 -18.28
CA TYR A 52 13.10 -21.33 -17.17
C TYR A 52 12.21 -20.15 -17.59
N TYR A 53 12.25 -19.75 -18.86
CA TYR A 53 11.53 -18.56 -19.37
C TYR A 53 10.02 -18.61 -19.10
N HIS A 54 9.39 -19.78 -19.24
CA HIS A 54 7.94 -19.90 -19.05
C HIS A 54 7.53 -19.75 -17.58
N GLU A 55 8.31 -20.33 -16.67
CA GLU A 55 8.07 -20.26 -15.24
C GLU A 55 8.29 -18.84 -14.71
N HIS A 56 9.40 -18.22 -15.08
CA HIS A 56 9.71 -16.84 -14.71
C HIS A 56 8.71 -15.85 -15.29
N HIS A 57 8.28 -16.01 -16.55
CA HIS A 57 7.26 -15.15 -17.13
C HIS A 57 5.95 -15.19 -16.34
N ARG A 58 5.52 -16.39 -15.89
CA ARG A 58 4.33 -16.52 -15.05
C ARG A 58 4.51 -15.83 -13.70
N MET A 59 5.66 -16.03 -13.05
CA MET A 59 5.97 -15.39 -11.77
C MET A 59 6.00 -13.86 -11.87
N VAL A 60 6.72 -13.30 -12.86
CA VAL A 60 6.78 -11.85 -13.11
C VAL A 60 5.36 -11.29 -13.29
N ARG A 61 4.53 -11.94 -14.10
CA ARG A 61 3.14 -11.48 -14.34
C ARG A 61 2.33 -11.45 -13.04
N VAL A 62 2.39 -12.51 -12.23
CA VAL A 62 1.64 -12.58 -10.96
C VAL A 62 2.12 -11.52 -9.96
N LEU A 63 3.43 -11.35 -9.81
CA LEU A 63 4.01 -10.36 -8.90
C LEU A 63 3.69 -8.93 -9.35
N ALA A 64 3.69 -8.67 -10.66
CA ALA A 64 3.32 -7.36 -11.21
C ALA A 64 1.84 -7.02 -10.96
N GLU A 65 0.93 -7.97 -11.15
CA GLU A 65 -0.49 -7.78 -10.85
C GLU A 65 -0.72 -7.55 -9.35
N LEU A 66 -0.09 -8.37 -8.49
CA LEU A 66 -0.21 -8.20 -7.04
C LEU A 66 0.30 -6.83 -6.60
N MET A 67 1.47 -6.42 -7.09
CA MET A 67 2.01 -5.08 -6.82
C MET A 67 1.06 -3.98 -7.31
N HIS A 68 0.48 -4.12 -8.50
CA HIS A 68 -0.46 -3.14 -9.05
C HIS A 68 -1.68 -2.95 -8.15
N PHE A 69 -2.34 -4.04 -7.75
CA PHE A 69 -3.51 -3.97 -6.88
C PHE A 69 -3.17 -3.47 -5.48
N THR A 70 -2.09 -3.96 -4.87
CA THR A 70 -1.69 -3.53 -3.53
C THR A 70 -1.29 -2.06 -3.49
N VAL A 71 -0.54 -1.55 -4.48
CA VAL A 71 -0.20 -0.11 -4.54
C VAL A 71 -1.45 0.74 -4.75
N LYS A 72 -2.40 0.27 -5.57
CA LYS A 72 -3.66 0.99 -5.81
C LYS A 72 -4.49 1.11 -4.53
N GLU A 73 -4.62 0.03 -3.76
CA GLU A 73 -5.34 0.06 -2.48
C GLU A 73 -4.60 0.88 -1.43
N LEU A 74 -3.26 0.77 -1.36
CA LEU A 74 -2.42 1.57 -0.47
C LEU A 74 -2.57 3.07 -0.68
N ASN A 75 -2.56 3.53 -1.93
CA ASN A 75 -2.77 4.94 -2.22
C ASN A 75 -4.15 5.42 -1.78
N LYS A 76 -5.18 4.59 -1.97
CA LYS A 76 -6.54 4.92 -1.55
C LYS A 76 -6.65 5.02 -0.02
N ASP A 77 -6.13 4.03 0.70
CA ASP A 77 -6.19 4.01 2.17
C ASP A 77 -5.36 5.15 2.76
N TYR A 78 -4.24 5.50 2.12
CA TYR A 78 -3.45 6.68 2.47
C TYR A 78 -4.22 7.99 2.29
N GLU A 79 -4.91 8.18 1.15
CA GLU A 79 -5.75 9.36 0.90
C GLU A 79 -6.89 9.47 1.94
N ASP A 80 -7.52 8.35 2.27
CA ASP A 80 -8.58 8.29 3.27
C ASP A 80 -8.05 8.62 4.68
N ALA A 81 -6.90 8.05 5.06
CA ALA A 81 -6.22 8.36 6.32
C ALA A 81 -5.83 9.85 6.41
N HIS A 82 -5.31 10.42 5.32
CA HIS A 82 -4.97 11.84 5.24
C HIS A 82 -6.20 12.73 5.42
N CYS A 83 -7.31 12.39 4.77
CA CYS A 83 -8.59 13.09 4.90
C CYS A 83 -9.14 13.02 6.34
N ILE A 84 -9.08 11.85 6.98
CA ILE A 84 -9.50 11.69 8.38
C ILE A 84 -8.62 12.51 9.33
N SER A 85 -7.30 12.48 9.12
CA SER A 85 -6.35 13.28 9.89
C SER A 85 -6.65 14.78 9.79
N GLY A 86 -6.92 15.28 8.59
CA GLY A 86 -7.33 16.68 8.38
C GLY A 86 -8.61 17.05 9.11
N LYS A 87 -9.64 16.19 9.06
CA LYS A 87 -10.90 16.38 9.81
C LYS A 87 -10.67 16.40 11.31
N LEU A 88 -9.79 15.53 11.81
CA LEU A 88 -9.45 15.43 13.23
C LEU A 88 -8.71 16.69 13.69
N TYR A 89 -7.75 17.19 12.90
CA TYR A 89 -7.04 18.44 13.17
C TYR A 89 -7.98 19.66 13.19
N ALA A 90 -8.87 19.78 12.21
CA ALA A 90 -9.88 20.86 12.17
C ALA A 90 -10.77 20.83 13.43
N LYS A 91 -11.17 19.63 13.87
CA LYS A 91 -11.99 19.45 15.07
C LYS A 91 -11.26 19.83 16.36
N ILE A 92 -9.98 19.50 16.47
CA ILE A 92 -9.15 19.84 17.64
C ILE A 92 -8.86 21.35 17.70
N THR A 93 -8.59 21.95 16.55
CA THR A 93 -8.21 23.38 16.46
C THR A 93 -9.41 24.33 16.43
N GLY A 94 -10.64 23.80 16.39
CA GLY A 94 -11.86 24.61 16.34
C GLY A 94 -12.07 25.35 15.02
N LYS A 95 -11.31 25.02 13.96
CA LYS A 95 -11.44 25.59 12.62
C LYS A 95 -12.59 24.94 11.83
N GLU A 96 -13.77 24.83 12.44
CA GLU A 96 -15.00 24.51 11.73
C GLU A 96 -15.74 25.83 11.44
N GLY A 97 -15.39 26.48 10.33
CA GLY A 97 -16.09 27.66 9.82
C GLY A 97 -15.42 28.99 10.14
N ASP A 98 -14.59 29.48 9.21
CA ASP A 98 -14.29 30.91 9.07
C ASP A 98 -14.30 31.28 7.56
N GLN A 99 -15.30 30.72 6.87
CA GLN A 99 -15.76 31.19 5.56
C GLN A 99 -17.26 31.45 5.68
N ASP A 100 -17.62 32.41 6.52
CA ASP A 100 -18.88 33.14 6.44
C ASP A 100 -18.60 34.52 7.05
N ASN A 101 -18.62 35.55 6.20
CA ASN A 101 -18.40 36.99 6.42
C ASN A 101 -16.95 37.51 6.35
N GLU A 102 -16.51 37.83 5.12
CA GLU A 102 -16.30 39.23 4.72
C GLU A 102 -16.46 39.41 3.21
#